data_AF-A0A0J7KBT0-F1
#
_entry.id   AF-A0A0J7KBT0-F1
#
_cell.length_a   1.000
_cell.length_b   1.000
_cell.length_c   1.000
_cell.angle_alpha   90.00
_cell.angle_beta   90.00
_cell.angle_gamma   90.00
#
_symmetry.space_group_name_H-M   'P 1'
#
loop_
_entity.id
_entity.type
_entity.pdbx_description
1 polymer ?
#
loop_
_entity_poly.entity_id
_entity_poly.type
_entity_poly.pdbx_seq_one_letter_code
_entity_poly.pdbx_strand_id
1 'polypeptide(L)'
;MKTADEKEFANWLLLGDGKLSNTDGLHIDTIEIPQDFITKGSLITKIFGYTITMKQVQDNPDRAILCPKNEDTFKINDEILGLMEGEEKEYLSIDSIVSDDPQEQLNFPTEFLNSMTPSGMPVHRLKIKVSATIILLRNLNTKKGLCNGTRFIVTDLKPNLIYAEVLTGPAQSQIIFLPKINFLPNDSELPFKLKQRQFLIRVSFAMTINKSQGQTLQKVGIYLPYPVFAHGQL
;
A
#
# COMPACT_ATOMS: atom_id res chain seq x y z
N MET A 1 -0.80 -16.43 15.77
CA MET A 1 -1.53 -15.14 15.79
C MET A 1 -1.75 -14.84 17.25
N LYS A 2 -0.96 -13.93 17.81
CA LYS A 2 -0.97 -13.60 19.24
C LYS A 2 -1.62 -12.22 19.38
N THR A 3 -2.47 -12.03 20.40
CA THR A 3 -3.13 -10.75 20.67
C THR A 3 -2.27 -9.91 21.63
N ALA A 4 -2.53 -8.61 21.70
CA ALA A 4 -1.87 -7.69 22.63
C ALA A 4 -2.03 -8.08 24.11
N ASP A 5 -2.91 -9.02 24.43
CA ASP A 5 -3.18 -9.52 25.79
C ASP A 5 -2.12 -10.51 26.28
N GLU A 6 -1.23 -11.00 25.41
CA GLU A 6 -0.11 -11.83 25.81
C GLU A 6 1.01 -10.95 26.38
N LYS A 7 1.20 -11.01 27.71
CA LYS A 7 2.21 -10.23 28.46
C LYS A 7 3.62 -10.29 27.86
N GLU A 8 3.98 -11.44 27.27
CA GLU A 8 5.25 -11.66 26.60
C GLU A 8 5.37 -10.87 25.29
N PHE A 9 4.29 -10.82 24.49
CA PHE A 9 4.23 -10.01 23.28
C PHE A 9 4.26 -8.51 23.59
N ALA A 10 3.54 -8.07 24.63
CA ALA A 10 3.58 -6.68 25.09
C ALA A 10 4.99 -6.26 25.54
N ASN A 11 5.71 -7.10 26.28
CA ASN A 11 7.10 -6.83 26.66
C ASN A 11 8.04 -6.81 25.46
N TRP A 12 7.84 -7.70 24.48
CA TRP A 12 8.63 -7.69 23.25
C TRP A 12 8.41 -6.41 22.42
N LEU A 13 7.17 -5.91 22.33
CA LEU A 13 6.89 -4.60 21.72
C LEU A 13 7.60 -3.46 22.45
N LEU A 14 7.67 -3.51 23.78
CA LEU A 14 8.39 -2.49 24.56
C LEU A 14 9.91 -2.52 24.34
N LEU A 15 10.49 -3.68 24.02
CA LEU A 15 11.87 -3.77 23.53
C LEU A 15 11.99 -3.08 22.16
N GLY A 16 11.07 -3.37 21.22
CA GLY A 16 11.01 -2.74 19.90
C GLY A 16 10.91 -1.22 19.92
N ASP A 17 10.17 -0.70 20.90
CA ASP A 17 10.00 0.74 21.16
C ASP A 17 11.23 1.41 21.84
N GLY A 18 12.26 0.64 22.21
CA GLY A 18 13.43 1.12 22.94
C GLY A 18 13.14 1.49 24.41
N LYS A 19 11.96 1.10 24.94
CA LYS A 19 11.56 1.34 26.34
C LYS A 19 12.15 0.31 27.31
N LEU A 20 12.56 -0.84 26.79
CA LEU A 20 13.32 -1.86 27.51
C LEU A 20 14.68 -2.03 26.85
N SER A 21 15.71 -2.22 27.67
CA SER A 21 17.07 -2.50 27.16
C SER A 21 17.20 -3.96 26.82
N ASN A 22 17.86 -4.25 25.69
CA ASN A 22 18.13 -5.63 25.31
C ASN A 22 19.19 -6.27 26.24
N THR A 23 18.89 -7.45 26.78
CA THR A 23 19.77 -8.20 27.70
C THR A 23 20.31 -9.49 27.10
N ASP A 24 20.05 -9.76 25.82
CA ASP A 24 20.44 -10.98 25.11
C ASP A 24 21.91 -10.97 24.61
N GLY A 25 22.64 -9.87 24.83
CA GLY A 25 24.02 -9.71 24.39
C GLY A 25 24.18 -9.30 22.92
N LEU A 26 23.08 -8.96 22.22
CA LEU A 26 23.13 -8.37 20.89
C LEU A 26 23.52 -6.88 20.94
N HIS A 27 23.80 -6.31 19.77
CA HIS A 27 23.99 -4.86 19.64
C HIS A 27 22.75 -4.11 20.15
N ILE A 28 22.93 -2.94 20.76
CA ILE A 28 21.84 -2.19 21.42
C ILE A 28 20.67 -1.82 20.47
N ASP A 29 20.96 -1.73 19.18
CA ASP A 29 19.98 -1.44 18.12
C ASP A 29 19.40 -2.70 17.45
N THR A 30 19.70 -3.88 17.97
CA THR A 30 19.26 -5.17 17.44
C THR A 30 18.36 -5.87 18.44
N ILE A 31 17.26 -6.43 17.95
CA ILE A 31 16.33 -7.23 18.74
C ILE A 31 16.09 -8.54 18.01
N GLU A 32 16.18 -9.65 18.73
CA GLU A 32 15.81 -10.95 18.17
C GLU A 32 14.28 -11.07 18.05
N ILE A 33 13.81 -11.56 16.90
CA ILE A 33 12.39 -11.88 16.69
C ILE A 33 12.13 -13.29 17.23
N PRO A 34 11.22 -13.46 18.22
CA PRO A 34 10.88 -14.77 18.75
C PRO A 34 10.48 -15.74 17.64
N GLN A 35 10.97 -16.99 17.74
CA GLN A 35 10.77 -18.00 16.70
C GLN A 35 9.28 -18.29 16.43
N ASP A 36 8.43 -18.09 17.43
CA ASP A 36 6.96 -18.25 17.34
C ASP A 36 6.27 -17.14 16.54
N PHE A 37 6.95 -16.01 16.32
CA PHE A 37 6.43 -14.90 15.52
C PHE A 37 6.77 -15.07 14.03
N ILE A 38 7.74 -15.95 13.74
CA ILE A 38 8.20 -16.22 12.39
C ILE A 38 7.34 -17.31 11.78
N THR A 39 6.63 -16.98 10.70
CA THR A 39 5.85 -17.98 9.97
C THR A 39 6.77 -18.92 9.19
N LYS A 40 6.48 -20.23 9.27
CA LYS A 40 7.03 -21.23 8.34
C LYS A 40 6.10 -21.31 7.12
N GLY A 41 6.61 -20.97 5.94
CA GLY A 41 5.86 -20.98 4.67
C GLY A 41 5.37 -19.60 4.21
N SER A 42 4.44 -19.56 3.25
CA SER A 42 3.98 -18.31 2.63
C SER A 42 3.18 -17.42 3.60
N LEU A 43 3.67 -16.19 3.80
CA LEU A 43 3.01 -15.16 4.59
C LEU A 43 1.66 -14.77 3.97
N ILE A 44 1.59 -14.68 2.64
CA ILE A 44 0.36 -14.36 1.90
C ILE A 44 -0.72 -15.39 2.23
N THR A 45 -0.40 -16.68 2.17
CA THR A 45 -1.33 -17.75 2.49
C THR A 45 -1.81 -17.69 3.93
N LYS A 46 -0.94 -17.33 4.88
CA LYS A 46 -1.33 -17.21 6.29
C LYS A 46 -2.28 -16.04 6.55
N ILE A 47 -2.11 -14.92 5.85
CA ILE A 47 -2.94 -13.73 6.04
C ILE A 47 -4.25 -13.83 5.25
N PHE A 48 -4.15 -14.16 3.96
CA PHE A 48 -5.26 -14.09 3.01
C PHE A 48 -5.88 -15.45 2.66
N GLY A 49 -5.14 -16.55 2.79
CA GLY A 49 -5.56 -17.90 2.38
C GLY A 49 -4.89 -18.36 1.08
N TYR A 50 -5.14 -19.59 0.66
CA TYR A 50 -4.60 -20.16 -0.60
C TYR A 50 -5.28 -19.59 -1.84
N THR A 51 -6.59 -19.38 -1.75
CA THR A 51 -7.41 -18.74 -2.77
C THR A 51 -8.02 -17.52 -2.15
N ILE A 52 -7.92 -16.38 -2.83
CA ILE A 52 -8.43 -15.10 -2.34
C ILE A 52 -9.73 -14.82 -3.08
N THR A 53 -10.83 -15.25 -2.46
CA THR A 53 -12.18 -15.07 -3.00
C THR A 53 -12.68 -13.66 -2.69
N MET A 54 -13.60 -13.18 -3.53
CA MET A 54 -14.27 -11.89 -3.38
C MET A 54 -14.92 -11.75 -2.00
N LYS A 55 -15.63 -12.80 -1.57
CA LYS A 55 -16.33 -12.87 -0.29
C LYS A 55 -15.36 -12.75 0.89
N GLN A 56 -14.22 -13.42 0.83
CA GLN A 56 -13.21 -13.31 1.90
C GLN A 56 -12.67 -11.89 2.05
N VAL A 57 -12.41 -11.20 0.94
CA VAL A 57 -11.91 -9.82 0.99
C VAL A 57 -12.97 -8.89 1.59
N GLN A 58 -14.25 -9.09 1.24
CA GLN A 58 -15.37 -8.33 1.79
C GLN A 58 -15.63 -8.62 3.28
N ASP A 59 -15.61 -9.89 3.68
CA ASP A 59 -15.90 -10.31 5.06
C ASP A 59 -14.78 -9.88 6.03
N ASN A 60 -13.55 -9.73 5.53
CA ASN A 60 -12.39 -9.42 6.35
C ASN A 60 -11.43 -8.44 5.62
N PRO A 61 -11.84 -7.16 5.49
CA PRO A 61 -11.07 -6.16 4.74
C PRO A 61 -9.86 -5.61 5.52
N ASP A 62 -9.84 -5.80 6.84
CA ASP A 62 -8.84 -5.29 7.76
C ASP A 62 -7.62 -6.21 7.86
N ARG A 63 -7.23 -6.79 6.72
CA ARG A 63 -6.06 -7.64 6.57
C ARG A 63 -5.01 -6.92 5.74
N ALA A 64 -3.76 -6.99 6.18
CA ALA A 64 -2.65 -6.39 5.45
C ALA A 64 -1.33 -7.13 5.68
N ILE A 65 -0.42 -6.98 4.73
CA ILE A 65 1.00 -7.28 4.91
C ILE A 65 1.77 -5.96 4.96
N LEU A 66 2.62 -5.80 5.98
CA LEU A 66 3.42 -4.61 6.16
C LEU A 66 4.87 -4.87 5.73
N CYS A 67 5.41 -3.94 4.95
CA CYS A 67 6.79 -4.01 4.47
C CYS A 67 7.57 -2.75 4.89
N PRO A 68 8.90 -2.82 5.08
CA PRO A 68 9.72 -1.63 5.28
C PRO A 68 9.75 -0.74 4.03
N LYS A 69 9.92 -1.35 2.84
CA LYS A 69 10.16 -0.63 1.57
C LYS A 69 8.93 -0.69 0.65
N ASN A 70 8.74 0.36 -0.15
CA ASN A 70 7.67 0.42 -1.15
C ASN A 70 7.78 -0.68 -2.22
N GLU A 71 8.99 -1.01 -2.65
CA GLU A 71 9.22 -2.03 -3.70
C GLU A 71 8.65 -3.40 -3.30
N ASP A 72 8.86 -3.80 -2.05
CA ASP A 72 8.31 -5.05 -1.52
C ASP A 72 6.78 -5.04 -1.51
N THR A 73 6.16 -3.87 -1.22
CA THR A 73 4.70 -3.75 -1.29
C THR A 73 4.17 -3.96 -2.69
N PHE A 74 4.89 -3.55 -3.74
CA PHE A 74 4.45 -3.74 -5.12
C PHE A 74 4.49 -5.21 -5.50
N LYS A 75 5.58 -5.91 -5.19
CA LYS A 75 5.74 -7.36 -5.46
C LYS A 75 4.64 -8.17 -4.79
N ILE A 76 4.40 -7.94 -3.49
CA ILE A 76 3.39 -8.68 -2.72
C ILE A 76 1.97 -8.35 -3.20
N ASN A 77 1.67 -7.09 -3.52
CA ASN A 77 0.35 -6.74 -4.05
C ASN A 77 0.08 -7.39 -5.41
N ASP A 78 1.07 -7.45 -6.31
CA ASP A 78 0.94 -8.12 -7.62
C ASP A 78 0.73 -9.63 -7.46
N GLU A 79 1.49 -10.29 -6.55
CA GLU A 79 1.31 -11.71 -6.24
C GLU A 79 -0.10 -12.00 -5.68
N ILE A 80 -0.55 -11.19 -4.71
CA ILE A 80 -1.90 -11.32 -4.13
C ILE A 80 -2.98 -11.13 -5.19
N LEU A 81 -2.82 -10.14 -6.08
CA LEU A 81 -3.76 -9.89 -7.16
C LEU A 81 -3.82 -11.07 -8.14
N GLY A 82 -2.67 -11.72 -8.41
CA GLY A 82 -2.59 -12.93 -9.22
C GLY A 82 -3.32 -14.13 -8.62
N LEU A 83 -3.28 -14.28 -7.29
CA LEU A 83 -3.99 -15.34 -6.55
C LEU A 83 -5.49 -15.08 -6.35
N MET A 84 -5.92 -13.83 -6.57
CA MET A 84 -7.30 -13.42 -6.39
C MET A 84 -8.18 -13.86 -7.56
N GLU A 85 -9.40 -14.30 -7.27
CA GLU A 85 -10.38 -14.61 -8.30
C GLU A 85 -10.85 -13.36 -9.05
N GLY A 86 -11.39 -13.57 -10.26
CA GLY A 86 -11.95 -12.50 -11.08
C GLY A 86 -11.02 -11.99 -12.17
N GLU A 87 -11.60 -11.23 -13.09
CA GLU A 87 -10.91 -10.67 -14.25
C GLU A 87 -10.03 -9.49 -13.85
N GLU A 88 -8.75 -9.56 -14.21
CA GLU A 88 -7.82 -8.44 -14.06
C GLU A 88 -8.08 -7.39 -15.13
N LYS A 89 -8.13 -6.12 -14.70
CA LYS A 89 -8.16 -4.97 -15.59
C LYS A 89 -6.91 -4.14 -15.41
N GLU A 90 -6.30 -3.76 -16.53
CA GLU A 90 -5.15 -2.88 -16.57
C GLU A 90 -5.55 -1.46 -17.00
N TYR A 91 -5.04 -0.46 -16.27
CA TYR A 91 -5.12 0.95 -16.66
C TYR A 91 -3.72 1.52 -16.82
N LEU A 92 -3.39 1.90 -18.06
CA LEU A 92 -2.16 2.62 -18.37
C LEU A 92 -2.31 4.11 -18.06
N SER A 93 -1.30 4.72 -17.48
CA SER A 93 -1.25 6.17 -17.30
C SER A 93 -0.87 6.86 -18.62
N ILE A 94 -1.09 8.18 -18.66
CA ILE A 94 -0.57 9.05 -19.72
C ILE A 94 0.40 10.02 -19.04
N ASP A 95 1.68 9.88 -19.36
CA ASP A 95 2.77 10.60 -18.72
C ASP A 95 3.36 11.62 -19.68
N SER A 96 3.60 12.83 -19.19
CA SER A 96 4.14 13.94 -19.99
C SER A 96 4.94 14.89 -19.12
N ILE A 97 5.86 15.65 -19.71
CA ILE A 97 6.56 16.73 -19.01
C ILE A 97 5.74 18.02 -19.12
N VAL A 98 5.72 18.80 -18.03
CA VAL A 98 5.19 20.17 -18.03
C VAL A 98 6.36 21.12 -18.22
N SER A 99 6.53 21.63 -19.44
CA SER A 99 7.50 22.66 -19.80
C SER A 99 6.91 23.59 -20.85
N ASP A 100 7.32 24.86 -20.79
CA ASP A 100 7.01 25.88 -21.80
C ASP A 100 7.91 25.75 -23.04
N ASP A 101 9.00 24.97 -22.96
CA ASP A 101 9.86 24.64 -24.11
C ASP A 101 9.49 23.26 -24.70
N PRO A 102 8.94 23.22 -25.93
CA PRO A 102 8.62 21.95 -26.61
C PRO A 102 9.84 21.04 -26.82
N GLN A 103 11.06 21.59 -26.93
CA GLN A 103 12.27 20.79 -27.11
C GLN A 103 12.61 19.99 -25.85
N GLU A 104 12.33 20.53 -24.67
CA GLU A 104 12.54 19.84 -23.40
C GLU A 104 11.64 18.59 -23.29
N GLN A 105 10.43 18.64 -23.84
CA GLN A 105 9.52 17.47 -23.86
C GLN A 105 10.04 16.34 -24.76
N LEU A 106 10.81 16.66 -25.81
CA LEU A 106 11.40 15.68 -26.72
C LEU A 106 12.67 15.02 -26.15
N ASN A 107 13.30 15.63 -25.15
CA ASN A 107 14.53 15.11 -24.53
C ASN A 107 14.30 13.84 -23.71
N PHE A 108 13.04 13.53 -23.37
CA PHE A 108 12.69 12.40 -22.50
C PHE A 108 11.74 11.43 -23.22
N PRO A 109 12.20 10.22 -23.57
CA PRO A 109 11.35 9.19 -24.15
C PRO A 109 10.16 8.83 -23.25
N THR A 110 9.01 8.51 -23.84
CA THR A 110 7.79 8.17 -23.07
C THR A 110 8.00 6.91 -22.24
N GLU A 111 8.78 5.94 -22.73
CA GLU A 111 9.16 4.72 -22.01
C GLU A 111 9.93 5.03 -20.74
N PHE A 112 10.81 6.05 -20.78
CA PHE A 112 11.53 6.51 -19.60
C PHE A 112 10.56 7.13 -18.60
N LEU A 113 9.64 8.00 -19.04
CA LEU A 113 8.62 8.59 -18.16
C LEU A 113 7.76 7.50 -17.48
N ASN A 114 7.26 6.55 -18.27
CA ASN A 114 6.42 5.45 -17.81
C ASN A 114 7.13 4.48 -16.84
N SER A 115 8.46 4.45 -16.85
CA SER A 115 9.27 3.65 -15.91
C SER A 115 9.40 4.27 -14.53
N MET A 116 9.13 5.57 -14.40
CA MET A 116 9.27 6.28 -13.15
C MET A 116 8.03 6.10 -12.28
N THR A 117 8.23 5.92 -10.98
CA THR A 117 7.16 6.02 -9.98
C THR A 117 7.68 6.78 -8.76
N PRO A 118 7.78 8.13 -8.85
CA PRO A 118 8.20 8.95 -7.72
C PRO A 118 7.31 8.75 -6.49
N SER A 119 7.83 9.13 -5.33
CA SER A 119 7.09 8.97 -4.07
C SER A 119 5.73 9.67 -4.11
N GLY A 120 4.67 8.91 -3.84
CA GLY A 120 3.29 9.41 -3.84
C GLY A 120 2.67 9.66 -5.22
N MET A 121 3.32 9.27 -6.32
CA MET A 121 2.70 9.15 -7.65
C MET A 121 2.01 7.77 -7.79
N PRO A 122 0.91 7.65 -8.53
CA PRO A 122 0.39 6.34 -8.92
C PRO A 122 1.37 5.60 -9.85
N VAL A 123 1.15 4.29 -10.03
CA VAL A 123 1.96 3.49 -10.95
C VAL A 123 1.50 3.70 -12.40
N HIS A 124 2.43 3.59 -13.35
CA HIS A 124 2.09 3.67 -14.78
C HIS A 124 1.09 2.56 -15.18
N ARG A 125 1.39 1.31 -14.84
CA ARG A 125 0.50 0.17 -15.04
C ARG A 125 -0.25 -0.15 -13.76
N LEU A 126 -1.51 0.26 -13.68
CA LEU A 126 -2.39 -0.10 -12.57
C LEU A 126 -3.21 -1.33 -12.93
N LYS A 127 -2.82 -2.49 -12.40
CA LYS A 127 -3.62 -3.72 -12.44
C LYS A 127 -4.55 -3.78 -11.26
N ILE A 128 -5.80 -4.16 -11.49
CA ILE A 128 -6.83 -4.20 -10.45
C ILE A 128 -7.96 -5.16 -10.81
N LYS A 129 -8.61 -5.73 -9.79
CA LYS A 129 -9.77 -6.61 -9.90
C LYS A 129 -10.95 -6.03 -9.13
N VAL A 130 -12.18 -6.43 -9.49
CA VAL A 130 -13.33 -6.15 -8.63
C VAL A 130 -13.09 -6.80 -7.27
N SER A 131 -13.59 -6.21 -6.19
CA SER A 131 -13.31 -6.53 -4.78
C SER A 131 -11.87 -6.39 -4.31
N ALA A 132 -10.93 -5.90 -5.13
CA ALA A 132 -9.59 -5.64 -4.65
C ALA A 132 -9.60 -4.50 -3.63
N THR A 133 -8.79 -4.63 -2.58
CA THR A 133 -8.60 -3.54 -1.62
C THR A 133 -7.64 -2.51 -2.20
N ILE A 134 -8.04 -1.25 -2.19
CA ILE A 134 -7.24 -0.12 -2.69
C ILE A 134 -7.10 0.98 -1.64
N ILE A 135 -6.14 1.86 -1.82
CA ILE A 135 -5.87 3.00 -0.95
C ILE A 135 -5.71 4.29 -1.75
N LEU A 136 -6.23 5.40 -1.23
CA LEU A 136 -6.07 6.72 -1.82
C LEU A 136 -4.68 7.29 -1.56
N LEU A 137 -4.06 7.89 -2.58
CA LEU A 137 -2.71 8.46 -2.46
C LEU A 137 -2.68 9.93 -2.04
N ARG A 138 -3.79 10.66 -2.20
CA ARG A 138 -3.90 12.11 -1.94
C ARG A 138 -5.28 12.47 -1.42
N ASN A 139 -5.39 13.62 -0.78
CA ASN A 139 -6.68 14.15 -0.36
C ASN A 139 -7.50 14.56 -1.59
N LEU A 140 -8.68 13.97 -1.75
CA LEU A 140 -9.66 14.39 -2.76
C LEU A 140 -10.75 15.26 -2.15
N ASN A 141 -11.24 14.90 -0.97
CA ASN A 141 -12.26 15.66 -0.25
C ASN A 141 -12.18 15.35 1.25
N THR A 142 -11.43 16.16 1.99
CA THR A 142 -11.23 15.97 3.44
C THR A 142 -12.53 16.10 4.24
N LYS A 143 -13.46 16.97 3.81
CA LYS A 143 -14.77 17.14 4.46
C LYS A 143 -15.65 15.89 4.36
N LYS A 144 -15.47 15.09 3.31
CA LYS A 144 -16.17 13.82 3.11
C LYS A 144 -15.33 12.60 3.54
N GLY A 145 -14.22 12.80 4.24
CA GLY A 145 -13.35 11.70 4.68
C GLY A 145 -12.55 11.01 3.56
N LEU A 146 -12.47 11.61 2.37
CA LEU A 146 -11.67 11.12 1.24
C LEU A 146 -10.25 11.69 1.30
N CYS A 147 -9.48 11.16 2.24
CA CYS A 147 -8.13 11.60 2.57
C CYS A 147 -7.08 10.59 2.06
N ASN A 148 -5.82 11.02 2.00
CA ASN A 148 -4.70 10.12 1.80
C ASN A 148 -4.74 8.99 2.84
N GLY A 149 -4.65 7.75 2.39
CA GLY A 149 -4.75 6.58 3.25
C GLY A 149 -6.15 6.00 3.40
N THR A 150 -7.22 6.65 2.91
CA THR A 150 -8.56 6.05 2.91
C THR A 150 -8.53 4.77 2.07
N ARG A 151 -8.97 3.65 2.68
CA ARG A 151 -9.05 2.34 2.02
C ARG A 151 -10.45 2.09 1.47
N PHE A 152 -10.51 1.38 0.36
CA PHE A 152 -11.77 1.01 -0.29
C PHE A 152 -11.74 -0.43 -0.80
N ILE A 153 -12.91 -1.01 -1.01
CA ILE A 153 -13.11 -2.21 -1.84
C ILE A 153 -13.67 -1.77 -3.19
N VAL A 154 -13.05 -2.23 -4.28
CA VAL A 154 -13.55 -1.98 -5.63
C VAL A 154 -14.88 -2.70 -5.84
N THR A 155 -15.90 -1.99 -6.31
CA THR A 155 -17.21 -2.58 -6.66
C THR A 155 -17.43 -2.69 -8.16
N ASP A 156 -16.86 -1.80 -8.97
CA ASP A 156 -16.97 -1.83 -10.43
C ASP A 156 -15.81 -1.05 -11.09
N LEU A 157 -15.47 -1.44 -12.33
CA LEU A 157 -14.29 -0.97 -13.04
C LEU A 157 -14.66 -0.47 -14.45
N LYS A 158 -14.84 0.85 -14.61
CA LYS A 158 -15.12 1.50 -15.91
C LYS A 158 -13.86 2.16 -16.50
N PRO A 159 -13.81 2.42 -17.82
CA PRO A 159 -12.60 2.94 -18.48
C PRO A 159 -11.96 4.18 -17.84
N ASN A 160 -12.76 5.11 -17.30
CA ASN A 160 -12.27 6.35 -16.68
C ASN A 160 -12.83 6.59 -15.26
N LEU A 161 -13.47 5.58 -14.66
CA LEU A 161 -14.14 5.70 -13.38
C LEU A 161 -14.10 4.37 -12.63
N ILE A 162 -13.63 4.40 -11.38
CA ILE A 162 -13.67 3.24 -10.48
C ILE A 162 -14.75 3.50 -9.44
N TYR A 163 -15.60 2.50 -9.23
CA TYR A 163 -16.60 2.50 -8.16
C TYR A 163 -15.97 1.74 -7.00
N ALA A 164 -16.01 2.33 -5.81
CA ALA A 164 -15.43 1.72 -4.63
C ALA A 164 -16.22 2.05 -3.37
N GLU A 165 -16.32 1.09 -2.47
CA GLU A 165 -16.94 1.25 -1.15
C GLU A 165 -15.87 1.58 -0.11
N VAL A 166 -16.09 2.61 0.71
CA VAL A 166 -15.16 3.00 1.78
C VAL A 166 -15.12 1.93 2.88
N LEU A 167 -13.92 1.47 3.22
CA LEU A 167 -13.74 0.44 4.24
C LEU A 167 -13.74 0.97 5.67
N THR A 168 -13.10 2.13 5.88
CA THR A 168 -12.81 2.65 7.22
C THR A 168 -13.06 4.14 7.30
N GLY A 169 -13.31 4.62 8.52
CA GLY A 169 -13.49 6.04 8.82
C GLY A 169 -14.92 6.56 8.65
N PRO A 170 -15.12 7.89 8.73
CA PRO A 170 -16.46 8.50 8.81
C PRO A 170 -17.38 8.25 7.61
N ALA A 171 -16.80 7.88 6.46
CA ALA A 171 -17.52 7.61 5.23
C ALA A 171 -17.70 6.10 4.96
N GLN A 172 -17.47 5.23 5.95
CA GLN A 172 -17.60 3.77 5.81
C GLN A 172 -18.93 3.37 5.15
N SER A 173 -18.86 2.37 4.28
CA SER A 173 -19.96 1.85 3.46
C SER A 173 -20.57 2.82 2.43
N GLN A 174 -19.99 4.02 2.26
CA GLN A 174 -20.38 4.88 1.16
C GLN A 174 -19.73 4.42 -0.15
N ILE A 175 -20.52 4.42 -1.23
CA ILE A 175 -20.01 4.24 -2.59
C ILE A 175 -19.45 5.56 -3.09
N ILE A 176 -18.19 5.52 -3.52
CA ILE A 176 -17.42 6.65 -4.03
C ILE A 176 -17.01 6.36 -5.47
N PHE A 177 -17.01 7.41 -6.29
CA PHE A 177 -16.52 7.37 -7.66
C PHE A 177 -15.14 7.99 -7.72
N LEU A 178 -14.15 7.20 -8.15
CA LEU A 178 -12.76 7.60 -8.27
C LEU A 178 -12.44 7.86 -9.75
N PRO A 179 -12.34 9.12 -10.20
CA PRO A 179 -12.07 9.43 -11.59
C PRO A 179 -10.57 9.33 -11.90
N LYS A 180 -10.26 9.13 -13.19
CA LYS A 180 -8.90 9.30 -13.71
C LYS A 180 -8.60 10.80 -13.81
N ILE A 181 -7.57 11.27 -13.12
CA ILE A 181 -7.26 12.71 -13.04
C ILE A 181 -5.81 12.99 -13.42
N ASN A 182 -5.55 14.23 -13.84
CA ASN A 182 -4.17 14.70 -14.03
C ASN A 182 -3.58 14.98 -12.65
N PHE A 183 -2.42 14.41 -12.37
CA PHE A 183 -1.65 14.64 -11.17
C PHE A 183 -0.32 15.26 -11.52
N LEU A 184 0.04 16.31 -10.78
CA LEU A 184 1.32 16.99 -10.85
C LEU A 184 1.91 16.94 -9.44
N PRO A 185 3.05 16.27 -9.22
CA PRO A 185 3.74 16.30 -7.95
C PRO A 185 4.32 17.70 -7.76
N ASN A 186 4.08 18.29 -6.58
CA ASN A 186 4.67 19.58 -6.22
C ASN A 186 6.15 19.43 -5.85
N ASP A 187 6.49 18.33 -5.17
CA ASP A 187 7.85 17.99 -4.71
C ASP A 187 8.28 16.68 -5.37
N SER A 188 8.94 16.79 -6.52
CA SER A 188 9.60 15.65 -7.14
C SER A 188 11.09 15.92 -7.18
N GLU A 189 11.90 14.93 -6.80
CA GLU A 189 13.37 14.96 -6.92
C GLU A 189 13.83 14.92 -8.39
N LEU A 190 12.89 14.87 -9.35
CA LEU A 190 13.19 14.88 -10.77
C LEU A 190 13.60 16.28 -11.22
N PRO A 191 14.52 16.38 -12.20
CA PRO A 191 14.95 17.66 -12.76
C PRO A 191 13.86 18.35 -13.60
N PHE A 192 12.67 17.75 -13.76
CA PHE A 192 11.55 18.26 -14.54
C PHE A 192 10.21 17.98 -13.84
N LYS A 193 9.15 18.66 -14.28
CA LYS A 193 7.79 18.46 -13.77
C LYS A 193 7.07 17.35 -14.53
N LEU A 194 6.99 16.16 -13.92
CA LEU A 194 6.23 15.04 -14.46
C LEU A 194 4.73 15.23 -14.21
N LYS A 195 3.92 15.23 -15.26
CA LYS A 195 2.45 15.17 -15.18
C LYS A 195 1.99 13.77 -15.58
N GLN A 196 1.12 13.19 -14.76
CA GLN A 196 0.60 11.85 -14.98
C GLN A 196 -0.93 11.85 -14.90
N ARG A 197 -1.61 11.33 -15.93
CA ARG A 197 -3.06 11.11 -15.90
C ARG A 197 -3.38 9.68 -15.50
N GLN A 198 -3.82 9.48 -14.26
CA GLN A 198 -4.10 8.15 -13.70
C GLN A 198 -5.11 8.26 -12.54
N PHE A 199 -5.64 7.13 -12.06
CA PHE A 199 -6.36 7.09 -10.79
C PHE A 199 -5.38 7.30 -9.63
N LEU A 200 -5.73 8.15 -8.66
CA LEU A 200 -4.91 8.43 -7.47
C LEU A 200 -4.98 7.33 -6.40
N ILE A 201 -4.83 6.08 -6.80
CA ILE A 201 -4.93 4.91 -5.94
C ILE A 201 -3.78 3.93 -6.15
N ARG A 202 -3.64 3.00 -5.21
CA ARG A 202 -2.86 1.76 -5.36
C ARG A 202 -3.62 0.58 -4.76
N VAL A 203 -3.33 -0.63 -5.22
CA VAL A 203 -3.73 -1.86 -4.53
C VAL A 203 -3.08 -1.89 -3.13
N SER A 204 -3.83 -2.35 -2.14
CA SER A 204 -3.53 -2.17 -0.71
C SER A 204 -3.84 -3.42 0.11
N PHE A 205 -3.37 -4.57 -0.36
CA PHE A 205 -3.22 -5.78 0.46
C PHE A 205 -1.89 -5.78 1.22
N ALA A 206 -0.86 -5.20 0.61
CA ALA A 206 0.38 -4.84 1.28
C ALA A 206 0.58 -3.32 1.29
N MET A 207 1.19 -2.80 2.35
CA MET A 207 1.55 -1.38 2.48
C MET A 207 2.82 -1.22 3.29
N THR A 208 3.44 -0.04 3.27
CA THR A 208 4.62 0.18 4.10
C THR A 208 4.22 0.31 5.56
N ILE A 209 5.11 -0.05 6.47
CA ILE A 209 4.85 0.08 7.92
C ILE A 209 4.50 1.54 8.26
N ASN A 210 5.26 2.51 7.72
CA ASN A 210 4.96 3.94 7.87
C ASN A 210 3.55 4.31 7.39
N LYS A 211 3.03 3.67 6.32
CA LYS A 211 1.68 3.93 5.81
C LYS A 211 0.57 3.26 6.64
N SER A 212 0.91 2.23 7.40
CA SER A 212 -0.03 1.57 8.31
C SER A 212 -0.27 2.35 9.61
N GLN A 213 0.61 3.29 9.96
CA GLN A 213 0.44 4.12 11.14
C GLN A 213 -0.88 4.90 11.06
N GLY A 214 -1.75 4.72 12.06
CA GLY A 214 -3.09 5.31 12.10
C GLY A 214 -4.17 4.51 11.37
N GLN A 215 -3.86 3.34 10.80
CA GLN A 215 -4.85 2.40 10.28
C GLN A 215 -5.29 1.43 11.38
N THR A 216 -6.57 1.06 11.36
CA THR A 216 -7.08 -0.04 12.19
C THR A 216 -7.06 -1.31 11.34
N LEU A 217 -6.24 -2.30 11.74
CA LEU A 217 -6.08 -3.57 11.06
C LEU A 217 -6.29 -4.72 12.05
N GLN A 218 -7.03 -5.76 11.66
CA GLN A 218 -7.37 -6.89 12.52
C GLN A 218 -6.39 -8.06 12.39
N LYS A 219 -5.83 -8.27 11.19
CA LYS A 219 -4.86 -9.34 10.95
C LYS A 219 -3.73 -8.84 10.07
N VAL A 220 -2.54 -8.77 10.66
CA VAL A 220 -1.37 -8.21 10.02
C VAL A 220 -0.27 -9.26 9.89
N GLY A 221 0.33 -9.33 8.71
CA GLY A 221 1.61 -10.01 8.50
C GLY A 221 2.71 -8.98 8.34
N ILE A 222 3.90 -9.25 8.87
CA ILE A 222 5.05 -8.36 8.71
C ILE A 222 6.08 -9.07 7.81
N TYR A 223 6.43 -8.46 6.69
CA TYR A 223 7.39 -8.97 5.73
C TYR A 223 8.73 -8.22 5.86
N LEU A 224 9.71 -8.88 6.48
CA LEU A 224 11.04 -8.31 6.80
C LEU A 224 12.16 -9.12 6.12
N PRO A 225 12.33 -8.99 4.78
CA PRO A 225 13.48 -9.59 4.08
C PRO A 225 14.80 -8.89 4.42
N TYR A 226 14.72 -7.67 4.94
CA TYR A 226 15.83 -6.83 5.38
C TYR A 226 15.47 -6.17 6.73
N PRO A 227 16.48 -5.74 7.51
CA PRO A 227 16.24 -4.94 8.71
C PRO A 227 15.43 -3.67 8.41
N VAL A 228 14.65 -3.23 9.41
CA VAL A 228 14.03 -1.90 9.39
C VAL A 228 15.10 -0.81 9.42
N PHE A 229 14.79 0.37 8.88
CA PHE A 229 15.79 1.43 8.65
C PHE A 229 15.46 2.74 9.35
N ALA A 230 14.31 2.84 10.02
CA ALA A 230 13.92 4.02 10.77
C ALA A 230 13.35 3.63 12.15
N HIS A 231 13.54 4.52 13.11
CA HIS A 231 13.04 4.35 14.48
C HIS A 231 11.50 4.27 14.48
N GLY A 232 10.94 3.36 15.29
CA GLY A 232 9.49 3.16 15.43
C GLY A 232 8.83 2.53 14.20
N GLN A 233 9.61 1.82 13.37
CA GLN A 233 9.08 1.00 12.28
C GLN A 233 8.64 -0.40 12.69
N LEU A 234 9.10 -0.92 13.82
CA LEU A 234 8.71 -2.26 14.28
C LEU A 234 7.60 -2.16 15.34
#